data_AF-A0A7X4FQ68-F1
#
_entry.id   AF-A0A7X4FQ68-F1
#
_cell.length_a   1.000
_cell.length_b   1.000
_cell.length_c   1.000
_cell.angle_alpha   90.00
_cell.angle_beta   90.00
_cell.angle_gamma   90.00
#
_symmetry.space_group_name_H-M   'P 1'
#
loop_
_entity.id
_entity.type
_entity.pdbx_description
1 polymer ?
#
loop_
_entity_poly.entity_id
_entity_poly.type
_entity_poly.pdbx_seq_one_letter_code
_entity_poly.pdbx_strand_id
1 'polypeptide(L)'
;LQRHWRDALAEDNLGRVAGLCWRGLRSYFDAPWFAAALGGGRDEQFPDAIRRAIIQGNLESVLDEHFWYLSMTDNAEWNERLVELEYSLRLRTSNVALHESGPGSDTMRLRCHAAVPLNEARAGAVHAAEANPGGPSNQEEAPRRPEEVRRAFNAPFWPHMLVTTSIGQEGLDFHPWCQTLAHWDLCSGPVALEQREGRVNRFAGLSVRRAIVAQLRKIELEDSGQSPWQWIASQAERELADRAGLSPWWVAPNAATRSLIFTVPGSEQPARLSRLNRERTLYRLVLGIPDQADLLELIAAREPWDGETIRQACLNLSPFR
;
A
#
# COMPACT_ATOMS: atom_id res chain seq x y z
N LEU A 1 -21.23 -3.23 -0.39
CA LEU A 1 -21.57 -1.85 -0.79
C LEU A 1 -22.79 -1.31 -0.03
N GLN A 2 -23.97 -1.94 -0.09
CA GLN A 2 -25.18 -1.45 0.62
C GLN A 2 -24.99 -1.17 2.11
N ARG A 3 -24.15 -1.97 2.81
CA ARG A 3 -23.79 -1.75 4.22
C ARG A 3 -23.09 -0.42 4.49
N HIS A 4 -22.47 0.17 3.46
CA HIS A 4 -21.70 1.43 3.55
C HIS A 4 -22.37 2.59 2.80
N TRP A 5 -23.15 2.28 1.76
CA TRP A 5 -23.91 3.23 0.96
C TRP A 5 -25.34 2.74 0.77
N ARG A 6 -26.28 3.28 1.55
CA ARG A 6 -27.68 2.83 1.56
C ARG A 6 -28.35 2.97 0.18
N ASP A 7 -28.03 4.03 -0.55
CA ASP A 7 -28.62 4.33 -1.86
C ASP A 7 -27.92 3.61 -3.03
N ALA A 8 -26.99 2.68 -2.74
CA ALA A 8 -26.23 1.99 -3.79
C ALA A 8 -27.10 1.24 -4.81
N LEU A 9 -28.28 0.75 -4.40
CA LEU A 9 -29.24 0.07 -5.29
C LEU A 9 -30.42 0.96 -5.71
N ALA A 10 -30.40 2.26 -5.42
CA ALA A 10 -31.38 3.19 -5.99
C ALA A 10 -31.24 3.23 -7.51
N GLU A 11 -32.34 3.50 -8.23
CA GLU A 11 -32.38 3.46 -9.70
C GLU A 11 -31.28 4.33 -10.34
N ASP A 12 -31.04 5.53 -9.78
CA ASP A 12 -30.03 6.47 -10.26
C ASP A 12 -28.58 5.97 -10.11
N ASN A 13 -28.34 5.07 -9.15
CA ASN A 13 -27.01 4.56 -8.80
C ASN A 13 -26.73 3.17 -9.36
N LEU A 14 -27.78 2.39 -9.68
CA LEU A 14 -27.67 1.01 -10.13
C LEU A 14 -26.78 0.87 -11.38
N GLY A 15 -26.88 1.81 -12.33
CA GLY A 15 -26.05 1.82 -13.53
C GLY A 15 -24.55 1.94 -13.23
N ARG A 16 -24.18 2.66 -12.16
CA ARG A 16 -22.78 2.83 -11.73
C ARG A 16 -22.26 1.57 -11.05
N VAL A 17 -23.06 0.96 -10.17
CA VAL A 17 -22.72 -0.31 -9.52
C VAL A 17 -22.58 -1.43 -10.56
N ALA A 18 -23.50 -1.52 -11.52
CA ALA A 18 -23.40 -2.44 -12.64
C ALA A 18 -22.15 -2.17 -13.50
N GLY A 19 -21.83 -0.88 -13.73
CA GLY A 19 -20.62 -0.45 -14.40
C GLY A 19 -19.33 -0.94 -13.72
N LEU A 20 -19.23 -0.79 -12.40
CA LEU A 20 -18.11 -1.31 -11.61
C LEU A 20 -17.97 -2.83 -11.76
N CYS A 21 -19.07 -3.57 -11.65
CA CYS A 21 -19.06 -5.02 -11.80
C CYS A 21 -18.59 -5.45 -13.20
N TRP A 22 -19.08 -4.79 -14.25
CA TRP A 22 -18.82 -5.21 -15.63
C TRP A 22 -17.51 -4.69 -16.22
N ARG A 23 -17.15 -3.44 -15.95
CA ARG A 23 -15.93 -2.81 -16.47
C ARG A 23 -14.74 -2.94 -15.52
N GLY A 24 -14.97 -3.04 -14.21
CA GLY A 24 -13.95 -3.24 -13.19
C GLY A 24 -13.74 -4.72 -12.88
N LEU A 25 -14.61 -5.28 -12.02
CA LEU A 25 -14.42 -6.63 -11.45
C LEU A 25 -14.34 -7.73 -12.51
N ARG A 26 -15.25 -7.74 -13.49
CA ARG A 26 -15.21 -8.73 -14.58
C ARG A 26 -13.89 -8.62 -15.35
N SER A 27 -13.49 -7.41 -15.77
CA SER A 27 -12.23 -7.22 -16.51
C SER A 27 -11.01 -7.63 -15.68
N TYR A 28 -11.07 -7.49 -14.36
CA TYR A 28 -10.03 -7.93 -13.44
C TYR A 28 -9.95 -9.47 -13.37
N PHE A 29 -11.09 -10.15 -13.16
CA PHE A 29 -11.15 -11.61 -13.10
C PHE A 29 -10.92 -12.31 -14.44
N ASP A 30 -11.21 -11.63 -15.56
CA ASP A 30 -10.93 -12.13 -16.91
C ASP A 30 -9.41 -12.12 -17.24
N ALA A 31 -8.53 -11.69 -16.33
CA ALA A 31 -7.10 -11.70 -16.56
C ALA A 31 -6.57 -13.16 -16.73
N PRO A 32 -5.66 -13.43 -17.69
CA PRO A 32 -5.24 -14.80 -18.02
C PRO A 32 -4.64 -15.59 -16.86
N TRP A 33 -4.02 -14.90 -15.91
CA TRP A 33 -3.40 -15.54 -14.75
C TRP A 33 -4.44 -16.05 -13.74
N PHE A 34 -5.66 -15.48 -13.68
CA PHE A 34 -6.75 -16.07 -12.90
C PHE A 34 -7.18 -17.40 -13.51
N ALA A 35 -7.31 -17.48 -14.83
CA ALA A 35 -7.61 -18.75 -15.51
C ALA A 35 -6.52 -19.79 -15.26
N ALA A 36 -5.25 -19.39 -15.30
CA ALA A 36 -4.13 -20.28 -15.03
C ALA A 36 -4.04 -20.72 -13.55
N ALA A 37 -4.35 -19.83 -12.60
CA ALA A 37 -4.24 -20.09 -11.17
C ALA A 37 -5.47 -20.82 -10.59
N LEU A 38 -6.67 -20.51 -11.10
CA LEU A 38 -7.93 -21.09 -10.64
C LEU A 38 -8.34 -22.31 -11.45
N GLY A 39 -7.84 -22.45 -12.68
CA GLY A 39 -8.13 -23.56 -13.58
C GLY A 39 -7.72 -24.89 -12.95
N GLY A 40 -8.72 -25.62 -12.43
CA GLY A 40 -8.55 -26.89 -11.77
C GLY A 40 -9.64 -27.87 -12.17
N GLY A 41 -9.25 -29.07 -12.60
CA GLY A 41 -10.15 -30.14 -13.06
C GLY A 41 -10.37 -30.12 -14.57
N ARG A 42 -10.33 -31.30 -15.20
CA ARG A 42 -10.57 -31.47 -16.65
C ARG A 42 -11.96 -30.99 -17.10
N ASP A 43 -12.91 -30.88 -16.16
CA ASP A 43 -14.33 -30.63 -16.44
C ASP A 43 -14.90 -29.35 -15.76
N GLU A 44 -14.12 -28.59 -14.98
CA GLU A 44 -14.62 -27.36 -14.32
C GLU A 44 -14.58 -26.18 -15.31
N GLN A 45 -15.72 -25.51 -15.52
CA GLN A 45 -15.76 -24.30 -16.33
C GLN A 45 -15.19 -23.11 -15.56
N PHE A 46 -14.51 -22.20 -16.25
CA PHE A 46 -13.86 -21.05 -15.63
C PHE A 46 -14.80 -20.17 -14.75
N PRO A 47 -16.07 -19.91 -15.11
CA PRO A 47 -17.00 -19.18 -14.24
C PRO A 47 -17.26 -19.86 -12.89
N ASP A 48 -17.30 -21.20 -12.85
CA ASP A 48 -17.50 -21.96 -11.61
C ASP A 48 -16.26 -21.89 -10.72
N ALA A 49 -15.07 -21.98 -11.34
CA ALA A 49 -13.80 -21.81 -10.64
C ALA A 49 -13.67 -20.42 -10.00
N ILE A 50 -14.07 -19.35 -10.71
CA ILE A 50 -14.12 -17.98 -10.15
C ILE A 50 -15.12 -17.92 -8.99
N ARG A 51 -16.34 -18.44 -9.15
CA ARG A 51 -17.35 -18.40 -8.09
C ARG A 51 -16.85 -19.10 -6.83
N ARG A 52 -16.25 -20.28 -6.98
CA ARG A 52 -15.63 -21.02 -5.89
C ARG A 52 -14.53 -20.20 -5.22
N ALA A 53 -13.64 -19.57 -6.00
CA ALA A 53 -12.58 -18.72 -5.48
C ALA A 53 -13.11 -17.49 -4.72
N ILE A 54 -14.16 -16.84 -5.22
CA ILE A 54 -14.81 -15.69 -4.58
C ILE A 54 -15.37 -16.07 -3.20
N ILE A 55 -16.04 -17.22 -3.12
CA ILE A 55 -16.64 -17.72 -1.87
C ILE A 55 -15.54 -18.16 -0.89
N GLN A 56 -14.60 -19.00 -1.34
CA GLN A 56 -13.54 -19.53 -0.49
C GLN A 56 -12.55 -18.45 -0.03
N GLY A 57 -12.24 -17.48 -0.90
CA GLY A 57 -11.39 -16.34 -0.61
C GLY A 57 -12.11 -15.20 0.10
N ASN A 58 -13.43 -15.31 0.31
CA ASN A 58 -14.28 -14.31 0.96
C ASN A 58 -14.04 -12.87 0.43
N LEU A 59 -14.22 -12.68 -0.87
CA LEU A 59 -14.07 -11.37 -1.51
C LEU A 59 -14.99 -10.31 -0.86
N GLU A 60 -16.15 -10.72 -0.36
CA GLU A 60 -17.07 -9.82 0.35
C GLU A 60 -16.39 -9.16 1.55
N SER A 61 -15.64 -9.93 2.35
CA SER A 61 -14.90 -9.39 3.50
C SER A 61 -13.81 -8.39 3.07
N VAL A 62 -13.10 -8.67 1.98
CA VAL A 62 -12.07 -7.76 1.43
C VAL A 62 -12.70 -6.45 0.97
N LEU A 63 -13.83 -6.53 0.27
CA LEU A 63 -14.56 -5.35 -0.20
C LEU A 63 -15.17 -4.57 0.97
N ASP A 64 -15.73 -5.24 1.98
CA ASP A 64 -16.27 -4.59 3.17
C ASP A 64 -15.21 -3.79 3.92
N GLU A 65 -14.02 -4.39 4.09
CA GLU A 65 -12.85 -3.74 4.69
C GLU A 65 -12.39 -2.52 3.88
N HIS A 66 -12.33 -2.67 2.55
CA HIS A 66 -11.91 -1.57 1.69
C HIS A 66 -12.91 -0.42 1.67
N PHE A 67 -14.21 -0.71 1.63
CA PHE A 67 -15.26 0.30 1.68
C PHE A 67 -15.29 1.02 3.03
N TRP A 68 -15.07 0.30 4.13
CA TRP A 68 -14.88 0.91 5.44
C TRP A 68 -13.66 1.86 5.43
N TYR A 69 -12.52 1.40 4.93
CA TYR A 69 -11.29 2.20 4.87
C TYR A 69 -11.51 3.49 4.05
N LEU A 70 -12.07 3.39 2.84
CA LEU A 70 -12.39 4.54 2.00
C LEU A 70 -13.35 5.51 2.71
N SER A 71 -14.28 4.99 3.52
CA SER A 71 -15.20 5.83 4.29
C SER A 71 -14.55 6.62 5.40
N MET A 72 -13.39 6.18 5.88
CA MET A 72 -12.70 6.81 7.01
C MET A 72 -11.58 7.76 6.58
N THR A 73 -10.97 7.53 5.41
CA THR A 73 -9.80 8.30 4.96
C THR A 73 -10.09 9.30 3.86
N ASP A 74 -11.24 9.19 3.20
CA ASP A 74 -11.61 10.03 2.07
C ASP A 74 -12.98 10.67 2.29
N ASN A 75 -13.09 11.98 2.12
CA ASN A 75 -14.35 12.72 2.22
C ASN A 75 -15.12 12.75 0.88
N ALA A 76 -14.59 12.12 -0.17
CA ALA A 76 -15.23 11.99 -1.47
C ALA A 76 -16.60 11.29 -1.38
N GLU A 77 -17.50 11.65 -2.28
CA GLU A 77 -18.79 10.97 -2.41
C GLU A 77 -18.62 9.51 -2.86
N TRP A 78 -19.58 8.65 -2.54
CA TRP A 78 -19.56 7.24 -2.96
C TRP A 78 -19.40 7.05 -4.47
N ASN A 79 -19.94 7.98 -5.24
CA ASN A 79 -19.80 8.02 -6.67
C ASN A 79 -18.33 8.10 -7.12
N GLU A 80 -17.57 9.02 -6.54
CA GLU A 80 -16.15 9.22 -6.83
C GLU A 80 -15.32 8.03 -6.32
N ARG A 81 -15.65 7.51 -5.14
CA ARG A 81 -15.01 6.31 -4.57
C ARG A 81 -15.16 5.09 -5.48
N LEU A 82 -16.33 4.89 -6.09
CA LEU A 82 -16.55 3.80 -7.03
C LEU A 82 -15.77 3.98 -8.33
N VAL A 83 -15.63 5.22 -8.81
CA VAL A 83 -14.82 5.54 -9.97
C VAL A 83 -13.34 5.25 -9.69
N GLU A 84 -12.81 5.66 -8.53
CA GLU A 84 -11.45 5.35 -8.11
C GLU A 84 -11.21 3.84 -7.96
N LEU A 85 -12.17 3.11 -7.38
CA LEU A 85 -12.11 1.65 -7.32
C LEU A 85 -12.12 1.03 -8.72
N GLU A 86 -12.97 1.50 -9.63
CA GLU A 86 -12.99 1.05 -11.02
C GLU A 86 -11.63 1.28 -11.70
N TYR A 87 -10.98 2.43 -11.49
CA TYR A 87 -9.63 2.70 -12.00
C TYR A 87 -8.57 1.79 -11.40
N SER A 88 -8.65 1.49 -10.10
CA SER A 88 -7.70 0.58 -9.43
C SER A 88 -7.72 -0.85 -10.01
N LEU A 89 -8.90 -1.31 -10.46
CA LEU A 89 -9.11 -2.64 -11.04
C LEU A 89 -8.69 -2.73 -12.52
N ARG A 90 -8.46 -1.60 -13.18
CA ARG A 90 -8.18 -1.50 -14.62
C ARG A 90 -6.70 -1.59 -14.98
N LEU A 91 -5.80 -1.73 -14.01
CA LEU A 91 -4.37 -1.84 -14.31
C LEU A 91 -4.09 -3.10 -15.15
N ARG A 92 -3.86 -2.90 -16.45
CA ARG A 92 -3.54 -3.97 -17.38
C ARG A 92 -2.05 -4.24 -17.42
N THR A 93 -1.70 -5.50 -17.66
CA THR A 93 -0.35 -5.94 -17.98
C THR A 93 0.12 -5.30 -19.29
N SER A 94 1.36 -4.82 -19.35
CA SER A 94 1.94 -4.22 -20.57
C SER A 94 3.22 -4.96 -21.00
N ASN A 95 3.66 -4.67 -22.22
CA ASN A 95 4.96 -5.13 -22.69
C ASN A 95 6.06 -4.35 -21.96
N VAL A 96 6.94 -5.05 -21.27
CA VAL A 96 8.08 -4.50 -20.56
C VAL A 96 9.26 -4.41 -21.50
N ALA A 97 9.91 -3.25 -21.56
CA ALA A 97 11.20 -3.09 -22.21
C ALA A 97 12.31 -3.39 -21.18
N LEU A 98 13.17 -4.36 -21.48
CA LEU A 98 14.40 -4.61 -20.74
C LEU A 98 15.55 -4.00 -21.53
N HIS A 99 16.33 -3.17 -20.84
CA HIS A 99 17.55 -2.60 -21.37
C HIS A 99 18.72 -3.46 -20.89
N GLU A 100 19.46 -4.02 -21.84
CA GLU A 100 20.73 -4.68 -21.52
C GLU A 100 21.79 -3.62 -21.20
N SER A 101 22.71 -3.93 -20.28
CA SER A 101 23.76 -2.97 -19.89
C SER A 101 25.00 -3.17 -20.77
N GLY A 102 25.29 -2.21 -21.67
CA GLY A 102 26.49 -2.23 -22.50
C GLY A 102 26.45 -1.27 -23.70
N PRO A 103 27.59 -0.87 -24.27
CA PRO A 103 27.62 -0.05 -25.48
C PRO A 103 27.06 -0.84 -26.68
N GLY A 104 26.00 -0.31 -27.31
CA GLY A 104 25.28 -0.99 -28.40
C GLY A 104 24.11 -1.87 -27.95
N SER A 105 23.65 -1.74 -26.70
CA SER A 105 22.56 -2.55 -26.14
C SER A 105 21.26 -2.40 -26.92
N ASP A 106 20.72 -3.52 -27.37
CA ASP A 106 19.39 -3.60 -27.95
C ASP A 106 18.32 -3.63 -26.84
N THR A 107 17.11 -3.14 -27.14
CA THR A 107 16.00 -3.14 -26.17
C THR A 107 15.10 -4.34 -26.42
N MET A 108 15.11 -5.31 -25.51
CA MET A 108 14.22 -6.47 -25.61
C MET A 108 12.83 -6.12 -25.06
N ARG A 109 11.78 -6.34 -25.85
CA ARG A 109 10.39 -6.21 -25.38
C ARG A 109 9.81 -7.58 -25.08
N LEU A 110 9.33 -7.76 -23.85
CA LEU A 110 8.67 -8.98 -23.39
C LEU A 110 7.27 -8.67 -22.87
N ARG A 111 6.33 -9.54 -23.22
CA ARG A 111 5.00 -9.51 -22.62
C ARG A 111 5.10 -10.05 -21.20
N CYS A 112 4.92 -9.18 -20.21
CA CYS A 112 4.93 -9.58 -18.80
C CYS A 112 3.51 -9.57 -18.25
N HIS A 113 3.08 -10.67 -17.65
CA HIS A 113 1.74 -10.80 -17.04
C HIS A 113 1.75 -10.59 -15.52
N ALA A 114 2.95 -10.50 -14.93
CA ALA A 114 3.16 -10.47 -13.49
C ALA A 114 3.98 -9.25 -13.03
N ALA A 115 4.31 -8.32 -13.94
CA ALA A 115 4.98 -7.08 -13.59
C ALA A 115 4.59 -5.99 -14.58
N VAL A 116 4.51 -4.77 -14.07
CA VAL A 116 4.18 -3.56 -14.84
C VAL A 116 5.23 -2.51 -14.48
N PRO A 117 5.81 -1.80 -15.46
CA PRO A 117 6.75 -0.74 -15.17
C PRO A 117 6.03 0.44 -14.52
N LEU A 118 6.58 0.96 -13.43
CA LEU A 118 6.05 2.17 -12.78
C LEU A 118 6.12 3.37 -13.72
N ASN A 119 7.28 3.54 -14.37
CA ASN A 119 7.50 4.54 -15.41
C ASN A 119 7.67 3.83 -16.74
N GLU A 120 6.76 4.02 -17.68
CA GLU A 120 7.07 3.76 -19.08
C GLU A 120 7.89 4.95 -19.58
N ALA A 121 9.20 4.74 -19.76
CA ALA A 121 10.04 5.72 -20.43
C ALA A 121 9.38 6.08 -21.78
N ARG A 122 9.40 7.37 -22.12
CA ARG A 122 8.83 8.04 -23.30
C ARG A 122 8.97 7.32 -24.67
N ALA A 123 9.73 6.24 -24.77
CA ALA A 123 9.98 5.46 -25.98
C ALA A 123 8.69 4.94 -26.67
N GLY A 124 7.61 4.66 -25.93
CA GLY A 124 6.33 4.27 -26.52
C GLY A 124 5.58 5.42 -27.21
N ALA A 125 5.71 6.64 -26.69
CA ALA A 125 5.03 7.81 -27.22
C ALA A 125 5.67 8.33 -28.52
N VAL A 126 6.99 8.19 -28.66
CA VAL A 126 7.71 8.59 -29.88
C VAL A 126 7.37 7.66 -31.05
N HIS A 127 7.40 6.34 -30.85
CA HIS A 127 7.07 5.39 -31.93
C HIS A 127 5.58 5.34 -32.27
N ALA A 128 4.68 5.59 -31.32
CA ALA A 128 3.25 5.70 -31.62
C ALA A 128 2.89 6.97 -32.41
N ALA A 129 3.61 8.08 -32.17
CA ALA A 129 3.46 9.32 -32.92
C ALA A 129 4.03 9.23 -34.35
N GLU A 130 5.13 8.49 -34.54
CA GLU A 130 5.72 8.24 -35.86
C GLU A 130 4.89 7.27 -36.72
N ALA A 131 4.21 6.30 -36.09
CA ALA A 131 3.43 5.29 -36.81
C ALA A 131 2.05 5.77 -37.30
N ASN A 132 1.52 6.89 -36.79
CA ASN A 132 0.19 7.38 -37.21
C ASN A 132 0.09 8.92 -37.17
N PRO A 133 0.61 9.63 -38.19
CA PRO A 133 0.76 11.10 -38.19
C PRO A 133 -0.54 11.91 -38.31
N GLY A 134 -1.72 11.30 -38.11
CA GLY A 134 -3.01 11.95 -38.36
C GLY A 134 -4.23 11.29 -37.70
N GLY A 135 -4.03 10.36 -36.76
CA GLY A 135 -5.15 9.83 -35.96
C GLY A 135 -5.61 10.85 -34.93
N PRO A 136 -6.92 10.93 -34.60
CA PRO A 136 -7.40 11.83 -33.55
C PRO A 136 -6.64 11.49 -32.25
N SER A 137 -5.88 12.45 -31.76
CA SER A 137 -5.26 12.36 -30.46
C SER A 137 -6.36 12.48 -29.42
N ASN A 138 -7.03 11.37 -29.10
CA ASN A 138 -7.79 11.24 -27.86
C ASN A 138 -6.79 11.29 -26.69
N GLN A 139 -6.26 12.50 -26.46
CA GLN A 139 -5.56 12.91 -25.24
C GLN A 139 -6.61 13.35 -24.20
N GLU A 140 -7.76 12.68 -24.15
CA GLU A 140 -8.61 12.74 -22.97
C GLU A 140 -7.87 11.99 -21.87
N GLU A 141 -7.08 12.75 -21.09
CA GLU A 141 -6.68 12.49 -19.71
C GLU A 141 -6.46 11.02 -19.32
N ALA A 142 -5.78 10.23 -20.14
CA ALA A 142 -5.33 8.91 -19.71
C ALA A 142 -4.35 9.14 -18.55
N PRO A 143 -4.66 8.67 -17.33
CA PRO A 143 -3.79 8.88 -16.17
C PRO A 143 -2.40 8.39 -16.54
N ARG A 144 -1.40 9.21 -16.23
CA ARG A 144 0.00 8.83 -16.47
C ARG A 144 0.21 7.49 -15.76
N ARG A 145 0.81 6.51 -16.44
CA ARG A 145 1.05 5.15 -15.91
C ARG A 145 1.45 5.06 -14.43
N PRO A 146 2.29 5.97 -13.87
CA PRO A 146 2.59 5.97 -12.44
C PRO A 146 1.37 6.14 -11.52
N GLU A 147 0.40 6.95 -11.94
CA GLU A 147 -0.84 7.19 -11.21
C GLU A 147 -1.76 5.97 -11.24
N GLU A 148 -1.89 5.29 -12.38
CA GLU A 148 -2.63 4.02 -12.48
C GLU A 148 -2.06 2.97 -11.53
N VAL A 149 -0.73 2.78 -11.56
CA VAL A 149 -0.02 1.85 -10.68
C VAL A 149 -0.22 2.25 -9.22
N ARG A 150 -0.17 3.55 -8.89
CA ARG A 150 -0.41 4.05 -7.54
C ARG A 150 -1.84 3.75 -7.05
N ARG A 151 -2.85 4.00 -7.88
CA ARG A 151 -4.26 3.74 -7.55
C ARG A 151 -4.49 2.25 -7.34
N ALA A 152 -3.99 1.40 -8.24
CA ALA A 152 -4.10 -0.05 -8.16
C ALA A 152 -3.40 -0.62 -6.92
N PHE A 153 -2.15 -0.21 -6.67
CA PHE A 153 -1.35 -0.67 -5.53
C PHE A 153 -2.07 -0.28 -4.21
N ASN A 154 -2.65 0.92 -4.10
CA ASN A 154 -3.37 1.36 -2.89
C ASN A 154 -4.76 0.71 -2.69
N ALA A 155 -5.17 -0.24 -3.54
CA ALA A 155 -6.37 -1.06 -3.39
C ALA A 155 -5.99 -2.50 -2.98
N PRO A 156 -6.92 -3.33 -2.47
CA PRO A 156 -6.61 -4.71 -2.07
C PRO A 156 -6.41 -5.68 -3.26
N PHE A 157 -6.11 -5.15 -4.45
CA PHE A 157 -6.02 -5.89 -5.71
C PHE A 157 -4.59 -5.87 -6.25
N TRP A 158 -4.37 -6.54 -7.38
CA TRP A 158 -3.08 -6.46 -8.10
C TRP A 158 -2.74 -4.99 -8.44
N PRO A 159 -1.48 -4.54 -8.27
CA PRO A 159 -0.29 -5.30 -7.85
C PRO A 159 -0.15 -5.43 -6.34
N HIS A 160 0.51 -6.49 -5.87
CA HIS A 160 0.76 -6.72 -4.43
C HIS A 160 2.19 -6.35 -3.99
N MET A 161 3.08 -6.09 -4.95
CA MET A 161 4.45 -5.68 -4.70
C MET A 161 4.79 -4.50 -5.60
N LEU A 162 5.38 -3.48 -5.02
CA LEU A 162 6.00 -2.39 -5.76
C LEU A 162 7.50 -2.40 -5.49
N VAL A 163 8.26 -2.41 -6.57
CA VAL A 163 9.71 -2.27 -6.55
C VAL A 163 10.05 -0.91 -7.15
N THR A 164 10.78 -0.09 -6.41
CA THR A 164 11.15 1.26 -6.83
C THR A 164 12.56 1.62 -6.38
N THR A 165 13.19 2.54 -7.11
CA THR A 165 14.52 3.09 -6.79
C THR A 165 14.36 4.43 -6.06
N SER A 166 15.45 5.20 -5.93
CA SER A 166 15.42 6.56 -5.38
C SER A 166 14.47 7.51 -6.10
N ILE A 167 14.14 7.24 -7.35
CA ILE A 167 13.24 8.07 -8.16
C ILE A 167 11.78 7.99 -7.65
N GLY A 168 11.37 6.88 -7.04
CA GLY A 168 10.04 6.76 -6.41
C GLY A 168 10.00 7.17 -4.94
N GLN A 169 11.06 7.83 -4.43
CA GLN A 169 11.12 8.28 -3.03
C GLN A 169 10.40 9.61 -2.79
N GLU A 170 9.87 10.30 -3.80
CA GLU A 170 9.12 11.56 -3.59
C GLU A 170 7.71 11.47 -4.18
N GLY A 171 6.71 12.00 -3.48
CA GLY A 171 5.33 12.13 -3.98
C GLY A 171 4.48 10.86 -4.02
N LEU A 172 5.02 9.69 -3.65
CA LEU A 172 4.26 8.45 -3.58
C LEU A 172 3.90 8.09 -2.13
N ASP A 173 2.70 8.53 -1.73
CA ASP A 173 2.02 8.05 -0.54
C ASP A 173 1.50 6.64 -0.81
N PHE A 174 2.22 5.66 -0.26
CA PHE A 174 1.91 4.25 -0.44
C PHE A 174 1.46 3.60 0.86
N HIS A 175 0.22 3.11 0.84
CA HIS A 175 -0.16 1.75 1.22
C HIS A 175 -0.94 1.51 2.52
N PRO A 176 -2.26 1.71 2.47
CA PRO A 176 -3.16 1.09 3.43
C PRO A 176 -3.09 -0.42 3.46
N TRP A 177 -2.68 -1.07 2.35
CA TRP A 177 -2.60 -2.52 2.21
C TRP A 177 -1.18 -3.09 2.28
N CYS A 178 -0.17 -2.27 2.60
CA CYS A 178 1.19 -2.76 2.81
C CYS A 178 1.44 -2.99 4.29
N GLN A 179 2.15 -4.09 4.57
CA GLN A 179 2.69 -4.38 5.89
C GLN A 179 4.21 -4.61 5.84
N THR A 180 4.80 -4.78 4.66
CA THR A 180 6.19 -5.21 4.50
C THR A 180 6.98 -4.22 3.65
N LEU A 181 8.08 -3.71 4.20
CA LEU A 181 9.05 -2.90 3.48
C LEU A 181 10.34 -3.70 3.29
N ALA A 182 10.78 -3.84 2.05
CA ALA A 182 12.00 -4.58 1.71
C ALA A 182 13.10 -3.62 1.25
N HIS A 183 14.21 -3.60 1.97
CA HIS A 183 15.39 -2.81 1.66
C HIS A 183 16.38 -3.67 0.90
N TRP A 184 16.51 -3.42 -0.41
CA TRP A 184 17.58 -4.01 -1.22
C TRP A 184 18.95 -3.52 -0.76
N ASP A 185 19.05 -2.21 -0.53
CA ASP A 185 20.23 -1.56 0.06
C ASP A 185 19.82 -0.66 1.24
N LEU A 186 20.74 -0.54 2.19
CA LEU A 186 20.61 0.39 3.31
C LEU A 186 20.58 1.84 2.81
N CYS A 187 19.76 2.66 3.46
CA CYS A 187 19.72 4.10 3.18
C CYS A 187 21.02 4.80 3.59
N SER A 188 21.18 6.03 3.09
CA SER A 188 22.35 6.86 3.36
C SER A 188 22.45 7.31 4.83
N GLY A 189 21.32 7.38 5.56
CA GLY A 189 21.31 7.84 6.95
C GLY A 189 19.98 7.57 7.68
N PRO A 190 19.89 7.94 8.96
CA PRO A 190 18.75 7.62 9.84
C PRO A 190 17.45 8.31 9.42
N VAL A 191 17.51 9.55 8.93
CA VAL A 191 16.34 10.29 8.44
C VAL A 191 15.71 9.60 7.24
N ALA A 192 16.55 9.16 6.29
CA ALA A 192 16.10 8.43 5.12
C ALA A 192 15.50 7.06 5.50
N LEU A 193 15.98 6.42 6.57
CA LEU A 193 15.37 5.19 7.10
C LEU A 193 13.97 5.47 7.64
N GLU A 194 13.82 6.49 8.49
CA GLU A 194 12.56 6.88 9.11
C GLU A 194 11.52 7.28 8.05
N GLN A 195 11.92 8.07 7.06
CA GLN A 195 11.07 8.49 5.95
C GLN A 195 10.62 7.31 5.08
N ARG A 196 11.47 6.29 4.89
CA ARG A 196 11.11 5.07 4.15
C ARG A 196 10.10 4.23 4.93
N GLU A 197 10.33 4.00 6.22
CA GLU A 197 9.39 3.26 7.08
C GLU A 197 8.06 4.01 7.24
N GLY A 198 8.10 5.34 7.37
CA GLY A 198 6.94 6.22 7.46
C GLY A 198 6.03 6.20 6.22
N ARG A 199 6.50 5.66 5.08
CA ARG A 199 5.61 5.46 3.92
C ARG A 199 4.53 4.45 4.23
N VAL A 200 4.89 3.34 4.88
CA VAL A 200 3.99 2.22 5.17
C VAL A 200 3.20 2.45 6.46
N ASN A 201 3.75 3.20 7.42
CA ASN A 201 3.05 3.51 8.65
C ASN A 201 2.02 4.63 8.44
N ARG A 202 0.74 4.27 8.37
CA ARG A 202 -0.38 5.18 8.08
C ARG A 202 -1.56 4.90 8.99
N PHE A 203 -2.41 5.91 9.15
CA PHE A 203 -3.72 5.76 9.78
C PHE A 203 -4.47 4.56 9.22
N ALA A 204 -4.94 3.69 10.11
CA ALA A 204 -5.66 2.45 9.77
C ALA A 204 -4.93 1.57 8.72
N GLY A 205 -3.58 1.62 8.69
CA GLY A 205 -2.78 0.76 7.83
C GLY A 205 -3.01 -0.74 8.13
N LEU A 206 -2.61 -1.61 7.19
CA LEU A 206 -2.88 -3.06 7.31
C LEU A 206 -2.32 -3.67 8.60
N SER A 207 -1.12 -3.26 9.03
CA SER A 207 -0.53 -3.72 10.30
C SER A 207 -1.38 -3.34 11.51
N VAL A 208 -1.92 -2.12 11.53
CA VAL A 208 -2.80 -1.60 12.58
C VAL A 208 -4.13 -2.36 12.58
N ARG A 209 -4.80 -2.44 11.43
CA ARG A 209 -6.07 -3.18 11.26
C ARG A 209 -5.96 -4.62 11.74
N ARG A 210 -4.89 -5.32 11.34
CA ARG A 210 -4.65 -6.71 11.77
C ARG A 210 -4.37 -6.83 13.27
N ALA A 211 -3.63 -5.87 13.84
CA ALA A 211 -3.33 -5.86 15.27
C ALA A 211 -4.57 -5.58 16.12
N ILE A 212 -5.46 -4.69 15.68
CA ILE A 212 -6.75 -4.41 16.32
C ILE A 212 -7.62 -5.66 16.30
N VAL A 213 -7.81 -6.27 15.12
CA VAL A 213 -8.61 -7.50 15.01
C VAL A 213 -8.04 -8.60 15.90
N ALA A 214 -6.72 -8.77 15.96
CA ALA A 214 -6.08 -9.77 16.81
C ALA A 214 -6.36 -9.54 18.31
N GLN A 215 -6.49 -8.30 18.77
CA GLN A 215 -6.83 -7.96 20.15
C GLN A 215 -8.33 -8.17 20.42
N LEU A 216 -9.18 -7.85 19.45
CA LEU A 216 -10.64 -7.99 19.55
C LEU A 216 -11.15 -9.41 19.26
N ARG A 217 -10.28 -10.39 18.95
CA ARG A 217 -10.61 -11.78 18.58
C ARG A 217 -11.52 -12.54 19.56
N LYS A 218 -11.79 -12.00 20.74
CA LYS A 218 -12.70 -12.58 21.75
C LYS A 218 -14.15 -12.14 21.59
N ILE A 219 -14.48 -11.23 20.68
CA ILE A 219 -15.82 -10.69 20.53
C ILE A 219 -16.54 -11.45 19.41
N GLU A 220 -17.68 -12.05 19.74
CA GLU A 220 -18.55 -12.69 18.75
C GLU A 220 -19.10 -11.62 17.81
N LEU A 221 -18.96 -11.83 16.49
CA LEU A 221 -19.56 -10.95 15.50
C LEU A 221 -21.08 -11.09 15.61
N GLU A 222 -21.75 -10.00 15.96
CA GLU A 222 -23.21 -9.94 15.92
C GLU A 222 -23.68 -9.98 14.46
N ASP A 223 -24.55 -10.94 14.14
CA ASP A 223 -25.25 -10.99 12.85
C ASP A 223 -26.35 -9.92 12.80
N SER A 224 -25.92 -8.67 12.66
CA SER A 224 -26.74 -7.47 12.71
C SER A 224 -27.11 -6.94 11.32
N GLY A 225 -26.64 -7.61 10.25
CA GLY A 225 -26.71 -7.11 8.87
C GLY A 225 -25.83 -5.87 8.60
N GLN A 226 -25.16 -5.32 9.62
CA GLN A 226 -24.22 -4.20 9.51
C GLN A 226 -22.89 -4.64 8.90
N SER A 227 -22.06 -3.67 8.47
CA SER A 227 -20.70 -3.98 8.02
C SER A 227 -19.88 -4.55 9.18
N PRO A 228 -19.30 -5.75 9.04
CA PRO A 228 -18.37 -6.29 10.02
C PRO A 228 -17.27 -5.30 10.39
N TRP A 229 -16.72 -4.58 9.40
CA TRP A 229 -15.67 -3.58 9.66
C TRP A 229 -16.15 -2.32 10.38
N GLN A 230 -17.35 -1.83 10.10
CA GLN A 230 -17.93 -0.73 10.89
C GLN A 230 -18.12 -1.14 12.34
N TRP A 231 -18.60 -2.37 12.57
CA TRP A 231 -18.73 -2.91 13.92
C TRP A 231 -17.37 -3.06 14.61
N ILE A 232 -16.37 -3.68 13.96
CA ILE A 232 -14.99 -3.81 14.49
C ILE A 232 -14.43 -2.44 14.84
N ALA A 233 -14.61 -1.46 13.96
CA ALA A 233 -14.13 -0.10 14.20
C ALA A 233 -14.81 0.54 15.41
N SER A 234 -16.13 0.37 15.55
CA SER A 234 -16.87 0.88 16.71
C SER A 234 -16.42 0.25 18.03
N GLN A 235 -16.08 -1.04 18.03
CA GLN A 235 -15.54 -1.71 19.22
C GLN A 235 -14.11 -1.27 19.51
N ALA A 236 -13.27 -1.12 18.47
CA ALA A 236 -11.91 -0.63 18.61
C ALA A 236 -11.88 0.78 19.23
N GLU A 237 -12.77 1.68 18.79
CA GLU A 237 -12.91 3.02 19.38
C GLU A 237 -13.39 2.99 20.83
N ARG A 238 -14.24 2.03 21.20
CA ARG A 238 -14.74 1.91 22.58
C ARG A 238 -13.70 1.35 23.54
N GLU A 239 -12.94 0.35 23.12
CA GLU A 239 -12.05 -0.42 24.00
C GLU A 239 -10.60 0.06 23.97
N LEU A 240 -10.13 0.58 22.84
CA LEU A 240 -8.71 0.86 22.60
C LEU A 240 -8.41 2.35 22.41
N ALA A 241 -9.41 3.22 22.29
CA ALA A 241 -9.15 4.65 22.12
C ALA A 241 -8.43 5.25 23.34
N ASP A 242 -7.44 6.09 23.06
CA ASP A 242 -6.73 6.85 24.08
C ASP A 242 -7.22 8.30 24.12
N ARG A 243 -6.85 9.04 25.18
CA ARG A 243 -7.19 10.46 25.31
C ARG A 243 -6.50 11.35 24.28
N ALA A 244 -5.40 10.85 23.69
CA ALA A 244 -4.61 11.60 22.71
C ALA A 244 -5.17 11.52 21.28
N GLY A 245 -6.10 10.58 21.01
CA GLY A 245 -6.65 10.34 19.68
C GLY A 245 -5.69 9.63 18.73
N LEU A 246 -4.65 8.98 19.25
CA LEU A 246 -3.67 8.23 18.45
C LEU A 246 -4.04 6.74 18.41
N SER A 247 -4.47 6.18 19.54
CA SER A 247 -4.97 4.81 19.58
C SER A 247 -6.44 4.77 19.16
N PRO A 248 -6.91 3.75 18.43
CA PRO A 248 -6.14 2.60 17.95
C PRO A 248 -5.56 2.75 16.53
N TRP A 249 -5.93 3.78 15.78
CA TRP A 249 -5.72 3.80 14.33
C TRP A 249 -4.37 4.33 13.86
N TRP A 250 -3.67 5.12 14.68
CA TRP A 250 -2.27 5.51 14.43
C TRP A 250 -1.30 4.60 15.17
N VAL A 251 -1.66 4.22 16.39
CA VAL A 251 -0.85 3.36 17.25
C VAL A 251 -1.74 2.28 17.84
N ALA A 252 -1.55 1.04 17.41
CA ALA A 252 -2.16 -0.12 18.04
C ALA A 252 -1.07 -1.00 18.66
N PRO A 253 -1.29 -1.56 19.88
CA PRO A 253 -0.38 -2.54 20.45
C PRO A 253 -0.13 -3.70 19.48
N ASN A 254 1.13 -4.13 19.35
CA ASN A 254 1.55 -5.19 18.42
C ASN A 254 1.36 -4.89 16.92
N ALA A 255 0.94 -3.67 16.54
CA ALA A 255 1.01 -3.25 15.16
C ALA A 255 2.47 -2.98 14.77
N ALA A 256 3.00 -3.79 13.87
CA ALA A 256 4.37 -3.64 13.38
C ALA A 256 4.42 -3.80 11.87
N THR A 257 5.11 -2.85 11.21
CA THR A 257 5.56 -3.00 9.83
C THR A 257 6.75 -3.94 9.81
N ARG A 258 6.72 -4.92 8.92
CA ARG A 258 7.81 -5.87 8.72
C ARG A 258 8.87 -5.24 7.83
N SER A 259 10.00 -4.86 8.42
CA SER A 259 11.17 -4.41 7.66
C SER A 259 12.06 -5.62 7.33
N LEU A 260 12.30 -5.85 6.04
CA LEU A 260 13.20 -6.87 5.51
C LEU A 260 14.43 -6.19 4.94
N ILE A 261 15.62 -6.73 5.22
CA ILE A 261 16.87 -6.21 4.68
C ILE A 261 17.60 -7.37 4.01
N PHE A 262 17.90 -7.20 2.72
CA PHE A 262 18.65 -8.19 1.98
C PHE A 262 20.13 -8.02 2.28
N THR A 263 20.75 -9.04 2.87
CA THR A 263 22.18 -9.03 3.20
C THR A 263 22.87 -10.24 2.59
N VAL A 264 24.13 -10.07 2.23
CA VAL A 264 25.00 -11.15 1.75
C VAL A 264 25.92 -11.58 2.91
N PRO A 265 26.18 -12.89 3.11
CA PRO A 265 27.14 -13.34 4.11
C PRO A 265 28.50 -12.68 3.94
N GLY A 266 29.08 -12.17 5.05
CA GLY A 266 30.37 -11.46 5.03
C GLY A 266 30.31 -9.99 4.58
N SER A 267 29.13 -9.46 4.25
CA SER A 267 28.97 -8.03 3.92
C SER A 267 29.09 -7.13 5.16
N GLU A 268 29.41 -5.85 4.94
CA GLU A 268 29.39 -4.81 5.98
C GLU A 268 27.97 -4.38 6.40
N GLN A 269 26.94 -4.82 5.68
CA GLN A 269 25.57 -4.36 5.88
C GLN A 269 25.05 -4.59 7.31
N PRO A 270 25.29 -5.73 7.99
CA PRO A 270 24.82 -5.91 9.35
C PRO A 270 25.40 -4.88 10.33
N ALA A 271 26.70 -4.59 10.23
CA ALA A 271 27.35 -3.59 11.07
C ALA A 271 26.83 -2.18 10.79
N ARG A 272 26.65 -1.84 9.50
CA ARG A 272 26.08 -0.57 9.08
C ARG A 272 24.63 -0.40 9.53
N LEU A 273 23.83 -1.46 9.50
CA LEU A 273 22.46 -1.47 10.02
C LEU A 273 22.42 -1.22 11.53
N SER A 274 23.29 -1.87 12.30
CA SER A 274 23.40 -1.63 13.74
C SER A 274 23.74 -0.17 14.03
N ARG A 275 24.65 0.44 13.26
CA ARG A 275 24.99 1.86 13.39
C ARG A 275 23.81 2.77 13.04
N LEU A 276 23.16 2.53 11.89
CA LEU A 276 21.99 3.28 11.45
C LEU A 276 20.84 3.23 12.47
N ASN A 277 20.62 2.09 13.12
CA ASN A 277 19.59 1.97 14.16
C ASN A 277 19.92 2.81 15.40
N ARG A 278 21.20 2.88 15.80
CA ARG A 278 21.63 3.74 16.92
C ARG A 278 21.48 5.21 16.56
N GLU A 279 21.98 5.60 15.39
CA GLU A 279 21.84 6.95 14.85
C GLU A 279 20.37 7.38 14.77
N ARG A 280 19.48 6.47 14.35
CA ARG A 280 18.02 6.72 14.32
C ARG A 280 17.44 6.97 15.71
N THR A 281 17.84 6.20 16.72
CA THR A 281 17.40 6.44 18.10
C THR A 281 17.85 7.82 18.56
N LEU A 282 19.11 8.21 18.32
CA LEU A 282 19.62 9.53 18.68
C LEU A 282 18.89 10.65 17.93
N TYR A 283 18.66 10.46 16.63
CA TYR A 283 17.90 11.39 15.81
C TYR A 283 16.49 11.65 16.39
N ARG A 284 15.81 10.60 16.87
CA ARG A 284 14.49 10.72 17.51
C ARG A 284 14.50 11.58 18.78
N LEU A 285 15.64 11.68 19.49
CA LEU A 285 15.75 12.49 20.71
C LEU A 285 15.80 13.99 20.41
N VAL A 286 16.38 14.35 19.27
CA VAL A 286 16.59 15.74 18.85
C VAL A 286 15.54 16.22 17.85
N LEU A 287 14.52 15.40 17.57
CA LEU A 287 13.42 15.77 16.69
C LEU A 287 12.74 17.05 17.16
N GLY A 288 12.62 18.01 16.25
CA GLY A 288 12.01 19.31 16.52
C GLY A 288 12.95 20.37 17.11
N ILE A 289 14.22 20.03 17.38
CA ILE A 289 15.25 21.00 17.82
C ILE A 289 15.89 21.64 16.57
N PRO A 290 16.21 22.95 16.56
CA PRO A 290 17.04 23.57 15.51
C PRO A 290 18.50 23.07 15.57
N ASP A 291 19.21 23.08 14.44
CA ASP A 291 20.63 22.69 14.35
C ASP A 291 20.97 21.30 14.94
N GLN A 292 20.15 20.31 14.58
CA GLN A 292 20.20 18.94 15.11
C GLN A 292 21.55 18.25 14.93
N ALA A 293 22.31 18.58 13.88
CA ALA A 293 23.58 17.95 13.56
C ALA A 293 24.62 18.18 14.66
N ASP A 294 24.79 19.42 15.11
CA ASP A 294 25.78 19.79 16.12
C ASP A 294 25.45 19.15 17.48
N LEU A 295 24.16 19.10 17.83
CA LEU A 295 23.71 18.44 19.05
C LEU A 295 23.92 16.93 18.97
N LEU A 296 23.66 16.30 17.82
CA LEU A 296 23.95 14.89 17.61
C LEU A 296 25.44 14.57 17.69
N GLU A 297 26.32 15.45 17.20
CA GLU A 297 27.77 15.28 17.34
C GLU A 297 28.21 15.34 18.81
N LEU A 298 27.70 16.32 19.57
CA LEU A 298 27.97 16.45 21.00
C LEU A 298 27.44 15.25 21.81
N ILE A 299 26.29 14.70 21.42
CA ILE A 299 25.72 13.50 22.02
C ILE A 299 26.55 12.27 21.60
N ALA A 300 26.84 12.07 20.33
CA ALA A 300 27.67 10.94 19.89
C ALA A 300 29.05 10.92 20.58
N ALA A 301 29.63 12.08 20.87
CA ALA A 301 30.92 12.21 21.54
C ALA A 301 30.95 11.82 23.03
N ARG A 302 29.79 11.71 23.72
CA ARG A 302 29.73 11.36 25.17
C ARG A 302 29.30 9.91 25.44
N GLU A 303 29.52 8.99 24.50
CA GLU A 303 29.31 7.56 24.78
C GLU A 303 30.11 7.09 26.01
N PRO A 304 29.55 6.19 26.86
CA PRO A 304 28.31 5.45 26.68
C PRO A 304 27.06 6.18 27.22
N TRP A 305 25.95 6.04 26.51
CA TRP A 305 24.64 6.51 26.96
C TRP A 305 23.89 5.40 27.69
N ASP A 306 23.46 5.66 28.92
CA ASP A 306 22.47 4.82 29.59
C ASP A 306 21.07 5.13 29.03
N GLY A 307 20.30 4.09 28.71
CA GLY A 307 18.96 4.21 28.16
C GLY A 307 17.98 4.91 29.12
N GLU A 308 18.23 4.85 30.43
CA GLU A 308 17.45 5.57 31.42
C GLU A 308 17.78 7.07 31.43
N THR A 309 19.07 7.44 31.33
CA THR A 309 19.49 8.85 31.21
C THR A 309 18.94 9.50 29.95
N ILE A 310 18.96 8.78 28.81
CA ILE A 310 18.33 9.25 27.57
C ILE A 310 16.82 9.49 27.80
N ARG A 311 16.12 8.53 28.40
CA ARG A 311 14.68 8.64 28.64
C ARG A 311 14.32 9.85 29.50
N GLN A 312 15.14 10.17 30.50
CA GLN A 312 14.97 11.34 31.37
C GLN A 312 15.28 12.67 30.66
N ALA A 313 16.24 12.67 29.73
CA ALA A 313 16.63 13.86 28.97
C ALA A 313 15.67 14.18 27.81
N CYS A 314 14.80 13.25 27.42
CA CYS A 314 13.89 13.43 26.29
C CYS A 314 12.51 13.90 26.71
N LEU A 315 11.94 14.81 25.92
CA LEU A 315 10.52 15.11 25.94
C LEU A 315 9.76 13.88 25.45
N ASN A 316 9.07 13.20 26.37
CA ASN A 316 8.22 12.09 25.98
C ASN A 316 6.92 12.61 25.36
N LEU A 317 6.87 12.63 24.03
CA LEU A 317 5.68 12.97 23.25
C LEU A 317 4.75 11.78 23.01
N SER A 318 4.99 10.63 23.67
CA SER A 318 4.07 9.50 23.59
C SER A 318 2.70 9.89 24.16
N PRO A 319 1.60 9.33 23.64
CA PRO A 319 0.29 9.54 24.24
C PRO A 319 0.30 9.17 25.73
N PHE A 320 -0.48 9.90 26.54
CA PHE A 320 -0.67 9.56 27.94
C PHE A 320 -1.23 8.12 28.03
N ARG A 321 -0.50 7.24 28.73
CA ARG A 321 -0.97 5.88 29.04
C ARG A 321 -2.03 5.91 30.13
#